data_AF-A0A830FE48-F1
#
_entry.id   AF-A0A830FE48-F1
#
_cell.length_a   1.000
_cell.length_b   1.000
_cell.length_c   1.000
_cell.angle_alpha   90.00
_cell.angle_beta   90.00
_cell.angle_gamma   90.00
#
_symmetry.space_group_name_H-M   'P 1'
#
loop_
_entity.id
_entity.type
_entity.pdbx_description
1 polymer ?
#
loop_
_entity_poly.entity_id
_entity_poly.type
_entity_poly.pdbx_seq_one_letter_code
_entity_poly.pdbx_strand_id
1 'polypeptide(L)'
;MDDSISELCQEYAEFVEKRDWGRFHTPQNLAMAISIESNELLEEFLWFNNPASEEVQKDDDLVDAVSDELADVVIYAFGMANQLDIDLAQAVKEKMAENEERFDEETATEISADLDEWQ
;
A
#
# COMPACT_ATOMS: atom_id res chain seq x y z
N MET A 1 -6.44 -19.01 -7.96
CA MET A 1 -7.58 -18.10 -7.95
C MET A 1 -7.06 -16.80 -8.51
N ASP A 2 -7.89 -16.07 -9.25
CA ASP A 2 -7.53 -14.73 -9.74
C ASP A 2 -8.24 -13.79 -8.78
N ASP A 3 -7.61 -13.49 -7.64
CA ASP A 3 -8.23 -12.72 -6.57
C ASP A 3 -8.14 -11.23 -6.94
N SER A 4 -9.22 -10.72 -7.52
CA SER A 4 -9.31 -9.31 -7.87
C SER A 4 -9.36 -8.42 -6.63
N ILE A 5 -8.94 -7.16 -6.75
CA ILE A 5 -9.05 -6.16 -5.67
C ILE A 5 -10.49 -6.10 -5.13
N SER A 6 -11.48 -6.24 -6.02
CA SER A 6 -12.89 -6.25 -5.62
C SER A 6 -13.25 -7.44 -4.75
N GLU A 7 -12.73 -8.63 -5.05
CA GLU A 7 -12.98 -9.84 -4.24
C GLU A 7 -12.30 -9.72 -2.88
N LEU A 8 -11.04 -9.27 -2.82
CA LEU A 8 -10.33 -9.06 -1.57
C LEU A 8 -11.00 -7.99 -0.69
N CYS A 9 -11.47 -6.88 -1.27
CA CYS A 9 -12.26 -5.88 -0.56
C CYS A 9 -13.52 -6.51 0.06
N GLN A 10 -14.22 -7.36 -0.69
CA GLN A 10 -15.42 -8.04 -0.23
C GLN A 10 -15.12 -9.05 0.89
N GLU A 11 -14.07 -9.85 0.76
CA GLU A 11 -13.64 -10.78 1.79
C GLU A 11 -13.31 -10.06 3.11
N TYR A 12 -12.63 -8.91 3.01
CA TYR A 12 -12.36 -8.09 4.19
C TYR A 12 -13.63 -7.48 4.80
N ALA A 13 -14.58 -7.03 3.96
CA ALA A 13 -15.88 -6.55 4.44
C ALA A 13 -16.60 -7.63 5.25
N GLU A 14 -16.63 -8.87 4.75
CA GLU A 14 -17.22 -9.99 5.47
C GLU A 14 -16.49 -10.31 6.78
N PHE A 15 -15.15 -10.23 6.79
CA PHE A 15 -14.34 -10.44 7.99
C PHE A 15 -14.71 -9.45 9.10
N VAL A 16 -14.90 -8.18 8.74
CA VAL A 16 -15.27 -7.07 9.63
C VAL A 16 -16.71 -7.24 10.12
N GLU A 17 -17.64 -7.56 9.22
CA GLU A 17 -19.07 -7.76 9.54
C GLU A 17 -19.27 -8.91 10.53
N LYS A 18 -18.62 -10.06 10.30
CA LYS A 18 -18.66 -11.24 11.18
C LYS A 18 -18.26 -10.94 12.62
N ARG A 19 -17.57 -9.82 12.88
CA ARG A 19 -17.06 -9.40 14.19
C ARG A 19 -17.76 -8.17 14.77
N ASP A 20 -18.74 -7.60 14.08
CA ASP A 20 -19.35 -6.30 14.44
C ASP A 20 -18.30 -5.19 14.62
N TRP A 21 -17.23 -5.23 13.82
CA TRP A 21 -16.13 -4.26 13.90
C TRP A 21 -16.36 -3.01 13.07
N GLY A 22 -17.36 -3.01 12.18
CA GLY A 22 -17.72 -1.84 11.36
C GLY A 22 -17.98 -0.58 12.19
N ARG A 23 -18.46 -0.72 13.43
CA ARG A 23 -18.67 0.41 14.37
C ARG A 23 -17.37 1.14 14.78
N PHE A 24 -16.22 0.50 14.62
CA PHE A 24 -14.90 1.08 14.91
C PHE A 24 -14.19 1.55 13.64
N HIS A 25 -14.65 1.14 12.47
CA HIS A 25 -14.08 1.48 11.16
C HIS A 25 -14.59 2.84 10.69
N THR A 26 -14.38 3.90 11.49
CA THR A 26 -14.60 5.26 11.01
C THR A 26 -13.49 5.63 10.01
N PRO A 27 -13.73 6.53 9.04
CA PRO A 27 -12.68 6.96 8.11
C PRO A 27 -11.43 7.50 8.81
N GLN A 28 -11.61 8.21 9.94
CA GLN A 28 -10.48 8.69 10.75
C GLN A 28 -9.67 7.52 11.32
N ASN A 29 -10.33 6.51 11.91
CA ASN A 29 -9.63 5.36 12.49
C ASN A 29 -8.91 4.53 11.43
N LEU A 30 -9.52 4.36 10.25
CA LEU A 30 -8.90 3.65 9.13
C LEU A 30 -7.69 4.41 8.57
N ALA A 31 -7.77 5.74 8.43
CA ALA A 31 -6.62 6.54 8.03
C ALA A 31 -5.48 6.46 9.06
N MET A 32 -5.80 6.44 10.35
CA MET A 32 -4.81 6.22 11.41
C MET A 32 -4.19 4.83 11.32
N ALA A 33 -4.98 3.78 11.11
CA ALA A 33 -4.48 2.42 10.95
C ALA A 33 -3.51 2.31 9.76
N ILE A 34 -3.89 2.81 8.57
CA ILE A 34 -3.00 2.87 7.40
C ILE A 34 -1.68 3.56 7.75
N SER A 35 -1.73 4.68 8.49
CA SER A 35 -0.53 5.38 8.90
C SER A 35 0.33 4.57 9.88
N ILE A 36 -0.27 3.78 10.77
CA ILE A 36 0.45 2.93 11.73
C ILE A 36 1.19 1.83 10.97
N GLU A 37 0.48 1.04 10.15
CA GLU A 37 1.09 -0.07 9.41
C GLU A 37 2.13 0.41 8.38
N SER A 38 1.95 1.61 7.83
CA SER A 38 2.98 2.23 6.98
C SER A 38 4.27 2.54 7.74
N ASN A 39 4.18 2.81 9.05
CA ASN A 39 5.36 2.99 9.90
C ASN A 39 5.94 1.66 10.37
N GLU A 40 5.13 0.62 10.57
CA GLU A 40 5.61 -0.74 10.84
C GLU A 40 6.42 -1.26 9.64
N LEU A 41 5.91 -1.08 8.41
CA LEU A 41 6.66 -1.34 7.17
C LEU A 41 7.97 -0.55 7.08
N LEU A 42 7.99 0.69 7.56
CA LEU A 42 9.22 1.50 7.61
C LEU A 42 10.22 0.96 8.64
N GLU A 43 9.74 0.41 9.76
CA GLU A 43 10.57 -0.10 10.84
C GLU A 43 11.43 -1.29 10.38
N GLU A 44 10.94 -2.11 9.45
CA GLU A 44 11.71 -3.19 8.82
C GLU A 44 13.01 -2.70 8.19
N PHE A 45 13.09 -1.43 7.79
CA PHE A 45 14.28 -0.83 7.18
C PHE A 45 15.08 0.07 8.12
N LEU A 46 14.71 0.19 9.40
CA LEU A 46 15.25 1.19 10.35
C LEU A 46 16.78 1.16 10.49
N TRP A 47 17.38 -0.02 10.40
CA TRP A 47 18.82 -0.23 10.58
C TRP A 47 19.57 -0.50 9.28
N PHE A 48 18.89 -0.43 8.14
CA PHE A 48 19.48 -0.65 6.83
C PHE A 48 20.01 0.65 6.25
N ASN A 49 21.12 0.57 5.50
CA ASN A 49 21.69 1.72 4.81
C ASN A 49 21.39 1.65 3.31
N ASN A 50 20.17 2.03 2.93
CA ASN A 50 19.67 2.04 1.56
C ASN A 50 19.99 0.73 0.78
N PRO A 51 19.46 -0.41 1.24
CA PRO A 51 19.82 -1.71 0.70
C PRO A 51 19.30 -1.86 -0.73
N ALA A 52 20.08 -2.52 -1.59
CA ALA A 52 19.60 -2.83 -2.93
C ALA A 52 18.51 -3.91 -2.87
N SER A 53 17.58 -3.90 -3.84
CA SER A 53 16.48 -4.87 -3.87
C SER A 53 16.96 -6.33 -3.91
N GLU A 54 18.10 -6.59 -4.57
CA GLU A 54 18.72 -7.90 -4.69
C GLU A 54 19.43 -8.36 -3.40
N GLU A 55 19.65 -7.45 -2.45
CA GLU A 55 20.13 -7.79 -1.11
C GLU A 55 18.94 -8.17 -0.22
N VAL A 56 17.88 -7.35 -0.25
CA VAL A 56 16.61 -7.61 0.47
C VAL A 56 16.03 -8.97 0.06
N GLN A 57 15.95 -9.25 -1.25
CA GLN A 57 15.40 -10.51 -1.78
C GLN A 57 16.16 -11.79 -1.37
N LYS A 58 17.36 -11.69 -0.77
CA LYS A 58 18.13 -12.84 -0.28
C LYS A 58 17.88 -13.14 1.20
N ASP A 59 17.19 -12.24 1.89
CA ASP A 59 16.83 -12.37 3.29
C ASP A 59 15.35 -12.73 3.38
N ASP A 60 15.08 -14.03 3.45
CA ASP A 60 13.70 -14.55 3.47
C ASP A 60 12.91 -14.00 4.68
N ASP A 61 13.57 -13.83 5.83
CA ASP A 61 12.93 -13.31 7.05
C ASP A 61 12.49 -11.85 6.87
N LEU A 62 13.34 -11.02 6.24
CA LEU A 62 13.00 -9.63 5.92
C LEU A 62 11.90 -9.53 4.85
N VAL A 63 11.94 -10.38 3.82
CA VAL A 63 10.90 -10.40 2.78
C VAL A 63 9.55 -10.76 3.36
N ASP A 64 9.50 -11.75 4.26
CA ASP A 64 8.26 -12.15 4.94
C ASP A 64 7.73 -11.00 5.81
N ALA A 65 8.58 -10.34 6.60
CA ALA A 65 8.18 -9.20 7.43
C ALA A 65 7.65 -8.02 6.59
N VAL A 66 8.37 -7.64 5.53
CA VAL A 66 7.92 -6.60 4.59
C VAL A 66 6.60 -6.97 3.91
N SER A 67 6.41 -8.25 3.56
CA SER A 67 5.18 -8.75 2.96
C SER A 67 4.00 -8.63 3.91
N ASP A 68 4.19 -8.97 5.18
CA ASP A 68 3.15 -8.90 6.22
C ASP A 68 2.70 -7.44 6.43
N GLU A 69 3.65 -6.52 6.66
CA GLU A 69 3.32 -5.11 6.93
C GLU A 69 2.73 -4.40 5.70
N LEU A 70 3.22 -4.73 4.49
CA LEU A 70 2.63 -4.22 3.25
C LEU A 70 1.20 -4.73 3.06
N ALA A 71 0.92 -5.99 3.41
CA ALA A 71 -0.42 -6.54 3.35
C ALA A 71 -1.36 -5.81 4.32
N ASP A 72 -0.91 -5.49 5.54
CA ASP A 72 -1.70 -4.78 6.53
C ASP A 72 -2.07 -3.36 6.08
N VAL A 73 -1.13 -2.62 5.46
CA VAL A 73 -1.43 -1.33 4.80
C VAL A 73 -2.57 -1.46 3.79
N VAL A 74 -2.51 -2.49 2.94
CA VAL A 74 -3.51 -2.75 1.89
C VAL A 74 -4.86 -3.18 2.49
N ILE A 75 -4.86 -4.00 3.54
CA ILE A 75 -6.07 -4.44 4.24
C ILE A 75 -6.84 -3.24 4.82
N TYR A 76 -6.16 -2.28 5.46
CA TYR A 76 -6.86 -1.08 5.92
C TYR A 76 -7.30 -0.16 4.79
N ALA A 77 -6.61 -0.15 3.65
CA ALA A 77 -7.08 0.53 2.44
C ALA A 77 -8.38 -0.11 1.92
N PHE A 78 -8.53 -1.44 1.96
CA PHE A 78 -9.81 -2.11 1.68
C PHE A 78 -10.90 -1.68 2.66
N GLY A 79 -10.56 -1.57 3.95
CA GLY A 79 -11.46 -1.03 4.96
C GLY A 79 -11.95 0.38 4.64
N MET A 80 -11.04 1.26 4.22
CA MET A 80 -11.37 2.62 3.78
C MET A 80 -12.29 2.62 2.56
N ALA A 81 -11.97 1.80 1.57
CA ALA A 81 -12.75 1.70 0.35
C ALA A 81 -14.19 1.24 0.64
N ASN A 82 -14.34 0.19 1.45
CA ASN A 82 -15.65 -0.32 1.87
C ASN A 82 -16.46 0.71 2.66
N GLN A 83 -15.82 1.48 3.56
CA GLN A 83 -16.53 2.45 4.40
C GLN A 83 -17.00 3.70 3.63
N LEU A 84 -16.38 4.00 2.49
CA LEU A 84 -16.65 5.17 1.66
C LEU A 84 -17.30 4.83 0.30
N ASP A 85 -17.66 3.56 0.08
CA ASP A 85 -18.21 3.06 -1.18
C ASP A 85 -17.31 3.37 -2.40
N ILE A 86 -15.99 3.24 -2.23
CA ILE A 86 -15.00 3.49 -3.29
C ILE A 86 -14.72 2.20 -4.05
N ASP A 87 -14.84 2.24 -5.39
CA ASP A 87 -14.26 1.22 -6.26
C ASP A 87 -12.74 1.41 -6.29
N LEU A 88 -12.03 0.69 -5.41
CA LEU A 88 -10.59 0.83 -5.25
C LEU A 88 -9.83 0.44 -6.52
N ALA A 89 -10.29 -0.57 -7.25
CA ALA A 89 -9.64 -1.01 -8.48
C ALA A 89 -9.71 0.07 -9.56
N GLN A 90 -10.88 0.70 -9.70
CA GLN A 90 -11.06 1.82 -10.62
C GLN A 90 -10.25 3.05 -10.18
N ALA A 91 -10.27 3.39 -8.88
CA ALA A 91 -9.51 4.52 -8.35
C ALA A 91 -8.00 4.38 -8.58
N VAL A 92 -7.44 3.17 -8.41
CA VAL A 92 -6.03 2.88 -8.72
C VAL A 92 -5.76 3.07 -10.21
N LYS A 93 -6.61 2.53 -11.10
CA LYS A 93 -6.42 2.67 -12.56
C LYS A 93 -6.45 4.12 -13.01
N GLU A 94 -7.41 4.89 -12.52
CA GLU A 94 -7.50 6.33 -12.80
C GLU A 94 -6.26 7.06 -12.31
N LYS A 95 -5.80 6.74 -11.10
CA LYS A 95 -4.60 7.37 -10.55
C LYS A 95 -3.33 7.01 -11.32
N MET A 96 -3.22 5.78 -11.82
CA MET A 96 -2.12 5.37 -12.69
C MET A 96 -2.12 6.14 -14.01
N ALA A 97 -3.27 6.30 -14.65
CA ALA A 97 -3.38 7.09 -15.89
C ALA A 97 -3.02 8.57 -15.66
N GLU A 98 -3.48 9.18 -14.57
CA GLU A 98 -3.06 10.54 -14.18
C GLU A 98 -1.54 10.63 -13.95
N ASN A 99 -0.92 9.59 -13.37
CA ASN A 99 0.52 9.57 -13.14
C ASN A 99 1.30 9.41 -14.44
N GLU A 100 0.81 8.64 -15.42
CA GLU A 100 1.41 8.57 -16.76
C GLU A 100 1.43 9.93 -17.46
N GLU A 101 0.35 10.72 -17.30
CA GLU A 101 0.31 12.09 -17.83
C GLU A 101 1.20 13.06 -17.05
N ARG A 102 1.30 12.89 -15.72
CA ARG A 102 2.09 13.78 -14.85
C ARG A 102 3.60 13.52 -14.93
N PHE A 103 4.00 12.27 -15.17
CA PHE A 103 5.38 11.82 -15.23
C PHE A 103 5.68 11.27 -16.62
N ASP A 104 5.47 12.10 -17.64
CA ASP A 104 5.84 11.77 -19.01
C ASP A 104 7.35 11.54 -19.17
N GLU A 105 7.79 11.07 -20.35
CA GLU A 105 9.21 10.72 -20.59
C GLU A 105 10.18 11.88 -20.28
N GLU A 106 9.76 13.12 -20.58
CA GLU A 106 10.56 14.31 -20.33
C GLU A 106 10.67 14.59 -18.82
N THR A 107 9.53 14.67 -18.12
CA THR A 107 9.49 14.92 -16.67
C THR A 107 10.18 13.80 -15.88
N ALA A 108 10.02 12.55 -16.31
CA ALA A 108 10.68 11.40 -15.70
C ALA A 108 12.21 11.45 -15.87
N THR A 109 12.69 11.92 -17.03
CA THR A 109 14.13 12.10 -17.28
C THR A 109 14.71 13.19 -16.37
N GLU A 110 14.00 14.31 -16.21
CA GLU A 110 14.41 15.39 -15.31
C GLU A 110 14.48 14.93 -13.84
N ILE A 111 13.43 14.26 -13.35
CA ILE A 111 13.41 13.72 -11.97
C ILE A 111 14.53 12.69 -11.76
N SER A 112 14.80 11.84 -12.76
CA SER A 112 15.88 10.84 -12.64
C SER A 112 17.25 11.50 -12.53
N ALA A 113 17.50 12.55 -13.33
CA ALA A 113 18.74 13.31 -13.24
C ALA A 113 18.90 13.98 -11.87
N ASP A 114 17.82 14.51 -11.30
CA ASP A 114 17.83 15.07 -9.95
C ASP A 114 18.12 13.99 -8.90
N LEU A 115 17.48 12.82 -8.97
CA LEU A 115 17.67 11.74 -7.99
C LEU A 115 19.09 11.18 -8.00
N ASP A 116 19.73 11.08 -9.17
CA ASP A 116 21.13 10.66 -9.31
C ASP A 116 22.11 11.61 -8.59
N GLU A 117 21.73 12.88 -8.35
CA GLU A 117 22.54 13.82 -7.57
C GLU A 117 22.51 13.54 -6.05
N TRP A 118 21.49 12.83 -5.55
CA TRP A 118 21.25 12.61 -4.12
C TRP A 118 21.43 11.15 -3.66
N GLN A 119 21.72 10.22 -4.57
CA GLN A 119 22.14 8.84 -4.27
C GLN A 119 23.65 8.75 -4.01
#